data_AF-A0AAE3MDC5-F1
#
_entry.id   AF-A0AAE3MDC5-F1
#
_cell.length_a   1.000
_cell.length_b   1.000
_cell.length_c   1.000
_cell.angle_alpha   90.00
_cell.angle_beta   90.00
_cell.angle_gamma   90.00
#
_symmetry.space_group_name_H-M   'P 1'
#
loop_
_entity.id
_entity.type
_entity.pdbx_description
1 polymer ?
#
loop_
_entity_poly.entity_id
_entity_poly.type
_entity_poly.pdbx_seq_one_letter_code
_entity_poly.pdbx_strand_id
1 'polypeptide(L)' 'MKRTLGIIAAILIVLGFGTIHGSYSNAEIIGGSLIGMGSLYLLFVLYTSGKKEDQ' A
#
# COMPACT_ATOMS: atom_id res chain seq x y z
N MET A 1 -10.87 3.94 11.84
CA MET A 1 -9.64 3.15 11.60
C MET A 1 -9.51 2.63 10.18
N LYS A 2 -10.46 1.86 9.62
CA LYS A 2 -10.33 1.31 8.24
C LYS A 2 -10.02 2.36 7.16
N ARG A 3 -10.67 3.53 7.23
CA ARG A 3 -10.38 4.67 6.34
C ARG A 3 -8.93 5.15 6.46
N THR A 4 -8.43 5.29 7.69
CA THR A 4 -7.03 5.66 7.95
C THR A 4 -6.05 4.62 7.40
N LEU A 5 -6.35 3.32 7.58
CA LEU A 5 -5.53 2.23 7.03
C LEU A 5 -5.53 2.24 5.49
N GLY A 6 -6.68 2.52 4.86
CA GLY A 6 -6.77 2.69 3.41
C GLY A 6 -5.95 3.88 2.90
N ILE A 7 -5.97 5.01 3.62
CA ILE A 7 -5.15 6.19 3.29
C ILE A 7 -3.66 5.85 3.41
N ILE A 8 -3.24 5.17 4.49
CA ILE A 8 -1.84 4.75 4.68
C ILE A 8 -1.40 3.81 3.57
N ALA A 9 -2.24 2.84 3.21
CA ALA A 9 -1.97 1.90 2.10
C ALA A 9 -1.75 2.64 0.78
N ALA A 10 -2.62 3.60 0.44
CA ALA A 10 -2.46 4.41 -0.76
C ALA A 10 -1.18 5.25 -0.75
N ILE A 11 -0.83 5.87 0.38
CA ILE A 11 0.41 6.65 0.52
C ILE A 11 1.64 5.77 0.31
N LEU A 12 1.69 4.57 0.91
CA LEU A 12 2.80 3.64 0.73
C LEU A 12 3.00 3.27 -0.74
N ILE A 13 1.92 3.03 -1.47
CA ILE A 13 1.98 2.72 -2.91
C ILE A 13 2.55 3.92 -3.69
N VAL A 14 2.04 5.13 -3.45
CA VAL A 14 2.48 6.34 -4.16
C VAL A 14 3.96 6.65 -3.88
N LEU A 15 4.39 6.56 -2.61
CA LEU A 15 5.79 6.75 -2.24
C LEU A 15 6.69 5.66 -2.84
N GLY A 16 6.20 4.41 -2.90
CA GLY A 16 6.88 3.31 -3.56
C GLY A 16 7.10 3.57 -5.06
N PHE A 17 6.06 4.04 -5.77
CA PHE A 17 6.19 4.44 -7.18
C PHE A 17 7.18 5.59 -7.38
N GLY A 18 7.14 6.61 -6.50
CA GLY A 18 8.09 7.72 -6.55
C GLY A 18 9.53 7.28 -6.31
N THR A 19 9.75 6.32 -5.41
CA THR A 19 11.10 5.82 -5.09
C THR A 19 11.70 4.95 -6.19
N ILE A 20 10.91 4.17 -6.95
CA ILE A 20 11.41 3.38 -8.09
C ILE A 20 12.01 4.26 -9.19
N HIS A 21 11.50 5.49 -9.36
CA HIS A 21 12.02 6.43 -10.36
C HIS A 21 13.30 7.15 -9.92
N GLY A 22 13.73 6.95 -8.68
CA GLY A 22 14.97 7.52 -8.16
C GLY A 22 16.20 6.76 -8.64
N SER A 23 17.27 7.47 -9.03
CA SER A 23 18.48 6.88 -9.63
C SER A 23 19.43 6.19 -8.62
N TYR A 24 18.94 5.73 -7.47
CA TYR A 24 19.74 5.13 -6.40
C TYR A 24 19.78 3.59 -6.52
N SER A 25 20.90 2.94 -6.19
CA SER A 25 21.06 1.47 -6.34
C SER A 25 19.98 0.61 -5.68
N ASN A 26 19.33 1.12 -4.62
CA ASN A 26 18.34 0.37 -3.86
C ASN A 26 16.90 0.80 -4.16
N ALA A 27 16.69 1.64 -5.18
CA ALA A 27 15.39 2.22 -5.54
C ALA A 27 14.34 1.14 -5.82
N GLU A 28 14.69 0.12 -6.62
CA GLU A 28 13.77 -0.99 -6.93
C GLU A 28 13.40 -1.80 -5.70
N ILE A 29 14.36 -2.09 -4.82
CA ILE A 29 14.12 -2.90 -3.61
C ILE A 29 13.24 -2.13 -2.63
N ILE A 30 13.58 -0.87 -2.34
CA ILE A 30 12.85 -0.03 -1.40
C ILE A 30 11.45 0.28 -1.96
N GLY A 31 11.38 0.74 -3.21
CA GLY A 31 10.13 1.12 -3.85
C GLY A 31 9.21 -0.08 -4.08
N GLY A 32 9.75 -1.21 -4.54
CA GLY A 32 9.01 -2.46 -4.69
C GLY A 32 8.48 -2.97 -3.34
N SER A 33 9.26 -2.88 -2.27
CA SER A 33 8.82 -3.25 -0.92
C SER A 33 7.68 -2.35 -0.41
N LEU A 34 7.77 -1.04 -0.65
CA LEU A 34 6.72 -0.06 -0.31
C LEU A 34 5.42 -0.33 -1.07
N ILE A 35 5.50 -0.58 -2.38
CA ILE A 35 4.33 -0.92 -3.21
C ILE A 35 3.71 -2.23 -2.73
N GLY A 36 4.54 -3.27 -2.52
CA GLY A 36 4.08 -4.58 -2.08
C GLY A 36 3.37 -4.50 -0.72
N MET A 37 3.97 -3.82 0.25
CA MET A 37 3.38 -3.66 1.58
C MET A 37 2.10 -2.84 1.55
N GLY A 38 2.07 -1.72 0.81
CA GLY A 38 0.86 -0.92 0.63
C GLY A 38 -0.27 -1.70 -0.06
N SER A 39 0.05 -2.52 -1.05
CA SER A 39 -0.92 -3.36 -1.77
C SER A 39 -1.52 -4.44 -0.86
N LEU A 40 -0.70 -5.14 -0.07
CA LEU A 40 -1.18 -6.12 0.91
C LEU A 40 -2.10 -5.48 1.95
N TYR A 41 -1.75 -4.28 2.41
CA TYR A 41 -2.55 -3.55 3.38
C TYR A 41 -3.90 -3.10 2.79
N LEU A 42 -3.90 -2.65 1.53
CA LEU A 42 -5.12 -2.29 0.81
C LEU A 42 -6.04 -3.50 0.66
N LEU A 43 -5.50 -4.65 0.24
CA LEU A 43 -6.26 -5.90 0.13
C LEU A 43 -6.87 -6.32 1.48
N PHE A 44 -6.11 -6.21 2.57
CA PHE A 44 -6.62 -6.49 3.92
C PHE A 44 -7.79 -5.57 4.29
N VAL A 45 -7.67 -4.27 4.01
CA VAL A 45 -8.74 -3.30 4.30
C VAL A 45 -9.98 -3.60 3.45
N LEU A 46 -9.82 -3.94 2.18
CA LEU A 46 -10.94 -4.28 1.30
C LEU A 46 -11.65 -5.56 1.77
N TYR A 47 -10.90 -6.63 2.02
CA TYR A 47 -11.44 -7.89 2.51
C TYR A 47 -12.22 -7.73 3.82
N THR A 48 -11.67 -6.98 4.77
CA THR A 48 -12.34 -6.74 6.05
C THR A 48 -13.46 -5.72 5.99
N SER A 49 -13.57 -4.93 4.92
CA SER A 49 -14.66 -3.98 4.71
C SER A 49 -15.88 -4.66 4.08
N GLY A 50 -15.69 -5.52 3.08
CA GLY A 50 -16.79 -6.29 2.47
C GLY A 50 -17.50 -7.21 3.45
N LYS A 51 -16.78 -7.75 4.44
CA LYS A 51 -17.34 -8.64 5.48
C LYS A 51 -18.37 -7.99 6.42
N LYS A 52 -18.54 -6.67 6.42
CA LYS A 52 -19.51 -5.97 7.28
C LYS A 52 -20.85 -5.70 6.61
N GLU A 53 -20.97 -5.90 5.30
CA GLU A 53 -22.22 -5.64 4.58
C GLU A 53 -23.15 -6.86 4.56
N ASP A 54 -22.63 -8.05 4.89
CA ASP A 54 -23.36 -9.33 4.91
C ASP A 54 -23.77 -9.82 6.32
N GLN A 55 -23.69 -8.97 7.37
CA GLN A 55 -24.14 -9.31 8.74
C GLN A 55 -25.17 -8.33 9.27
#